data_AF-A0A1B6I2V4-F1
#
_entry.id   AF-A0A1B6I2V4-F1
#
_cell.length_a   1.000
_cell.length_b   1.000
_cell.length_c   1.000
_cell.angle_alpha   90.00
_cell.angle_beta   90.00
_cell.angle_gamma   90.00
#
_symmetry.space_group_name_H-M   'P 1'
#
loop_
_entity.id
_entity.type
_entity.pdbx_description
1 polymer ?
#
loop_
_entity_poly.entity_id
_entity_poly.type
_entity_poly.pdbx_seq_one_letter_code
_entity_poly.pdbx_strand_id
1 'polypeptide(L)'
;MAPARFRNLKNNGVDPEIHREKRERNNKAVRKTRAKKRIEREKVPADINNLTKENYFLAGQIKVNLKNLDVYLKNADMEDLRQRIIDIDKLLHDSDSILIRYKIPSA
;
A
#
# COMPACT_ATOMS: atom_id res chain seq x y z
N MET A 1 45.43 -3.23 28.88
CA MET A 1 44.37 -3.80 29.75
C MET A 1 43.18 -4.19 28.87
N ALA A 2 42.80 -5.47 28.78
CA ALA A 2 41.67 -5.90 27.96
C ALA A 2 40.33 -5.58 28.64
N PRO A 3 39.27 -5.16 27.91
CA PRO A 3 37.97 -4.79 28.48
C PRO A 3 37.34 -5.92 29.31
N ALA A 4 36.62 -5.58 30.38
CA ALA A 4 36.02 -6.54 31.35
C ALA A 4 35.16 -7.66 30.70
N ARG A 5 34.61 -7.43 29.50
CA ARG A 5 33.85 -8.44 28.74
C ARG A 5 34.69 -9.61 28.21
N PHE A 6 36.01 -9.45 28.06
CA PHE A 6 36.90 -10.52 27.60
C PHE A 6 37.39 -11.44 28.72
N ARG A 7 37.36 -10.98 29.98
CA ARG A 7 37.79 -11.80 31.13
C ARG A 7 36.84 -12.96 31.40
N ASN A 8 35.55 -12.80 31.10
CA ASN A 8 34.54 -13.83 31.33
C ASN A 8 34.47 -14.93 30.26
N LEU A 9 35.19 -14.79 29.13
CA LEU A 9 35.24 -15.82 28.08
C LEU A 9 36.34 -16.87 28.33
N LYS A 10 37.41 -16.51 29.05
CA LYS A 10 38.51 -17.44 29.36
C LYS A 10 38.11 -18.56 30.34
N ASN A 11 37.07 -18.36 31.16
CA ASN A 11 36.67 -19.33 32.18
C ASN A 11 35.65 -20.39 31.69
N ASN A 12 35.16 -20.29 30.44
CA ASN A 12 34.11 -21.18 29.90
C ASN A 12 34.54 -22.02 28.69
N GLY A 13 35.85 -22.11 28.37
CA GLY A 13 36.35 -22.97 27.29
C GLY A 13 35.85 -22.62 25.87
N VAL A 14 35.26 -21.43 25.68
CA VAL A 14 34.79 -20.98 24.36
C VAL A 14 35.89 -20.12 23.73
N ASP A 15 36.39 -20.58 22.59
CA ASP A 15 37.36 -19.85 21.78
C ASP A 15 36.84 -18.42 21.49
N PRO A 16 37.57 -17.37 21.93
CA PRO A 16 37.21 -15.97 21.70
C PRO A 16 36.98 -15.63 20.22
N GLU A 17 37.68 -16.32 19.31
CA GLU A 17 37.58 -16.11 17.87
C GLU A 17 36.25 -16.64 17.32
N ILE A 18 35.84 -17.84 17.75
CA ILE A 18 34.51 -18.42 17.46
C ILE A 18 33.38 -17.53 18.00
N HIS A 19 33.55 -16.98 19.21
CA HIS A 19 32.56 -16.06 19.77
C HIS A 19 32.47 -14.75 18.96
N ARG A 20 33.61 -14.20 18.53
CA ARG A 20 33.65 -13.00 17.68
C ARG A 20 32.95 -13.24 16.35
N GLU A 21 33.23 -14.35 15.67
CA GLU A 21 32.56 -14.71 14.42
C GLU A 21 31.04 -14.88 14.60
N LYS A 22 30.60 -15.55 15.66
CA LYS A 22 29.17 -15.71 15.98
C LYS A 22 28.48 -14.35 16.16
N ARG A 23 29.14 -13.41 16.83
CA ARG A 23 28.63 -12.03 17.02
C ARG A 23 28.57 -11.26 15.71
N GLU A 24 29.58 -11.38 14.85
CA GLU A 24 29.58 -10.74 13.52
C GLU A 24 28.48 -11.29 12.61
N ARG A 25 28.29 -12.61 12.58
CA ARG A 25 27.19 -13.26 11.83
C ARG A 25 25.83 -12.83 12.36
N ASN A 26 25.66 -12.76 13.69
CA ASN A 26 24.41 -12.28 14.30
C ASN A 26 24.14 -10.81 13.97
N ASN A 27 25.14 -9.94 14.08
CA ASN A 27 25.01 -8.53 13.73
C ASN A 27 24.63 -8.35 12.25
N LYS A 28 25.20 -9.15 11.35
CA LYS A 28 24.85 -9.17 9.92
C LYS A 28 23.40 -9.62 9.71
N ALA A 29 22.97 -10.67 10.41
CA ALA A 29 21.59 -11.15 10.37
C ALA A 29 20.60 -10.08 10.87
N VAL A 30 20.89 -9.44 12.00
CA VAL A 30 20.07 -8.37 12.59
C VAL A 30 19.95 -7.17 11.65
N ARG A 31 21.04 -6.74 11.01
CA ARG A 31 21.01 -5.67 9.99
C ARG A 31 20.09 -6.05 8.83
N LYS A 32 20.17 -7.28 8.32
CA LYS A 32 19.26 -7.78 7.27
C LYS A 32 17.80 -7.78 7.72
N THR A 33 17.50 -8.23 8.94
CA THR A 33 16.11 -8.24 9.45
C THR A 33 15.56 -6.82 9.61
N ARG A 34 16.38 -5.89 10.12
CA ARG A 34 15.99 -4.48 10.24
C ARG A 34 15.71 -3.84 8.90
N ALA A 35 16.56 -4.08 7.89
CA ALA A 35 16.35 -3.58 6.53
C ALA A 35 15.06 -4.13 5.92
N LYS A 36 14.80 -5.44 6.06
CA LYS A 36 13.56 -6.06 5.59
C LYS A 36 12.31 -5.45 6.23
N LYS A 37 12.32 -5.29 7.56
CA LYS A 37 11.21 -4.63 8.29
C LYS A 37 11.04 -3.16 7.89
N ARG A 38 12.11 -2.45 7.55
CA ARG A 38 12.03 -1.08 7.06
C ARG A 38 11.33 -1.03 5.70
N ILE A 39 11.73 -1.90 4.77
CA ILE A 39 11.10 -2.02 3.46
C ILE A 39 9.63 -2.41 3.60
N GLU A 40 9.28 -3.37 4.47
CA GLU A 40 7.89 -3.75 4.73
C GLU A 40 7.06 -2.56 5.25
N ARG A 41 7.64 -1.74 6.15
CA ARG A 41 6.98 -0.53 6.66
C ARG A 41 6.84 0.56 5.61
N GLU A 42 7.77 0.67 4.68
CA GLU A 42 7.74 1.66 3.59
C GLU A 42 6.81 1.22 2.43
N LYS A 43 6.66 -0.10 2.22
CA LYS A 43 5.77 -0.66 1.20
C LYS A 43 4.30 -0.39 1.46
N VAL A 44 3.83 -0.56 2.70
CA VAL A 44 2.41 -0.39 3.02
C VAL A 44 1.90 1.02 2.67
N PRO A 45 2.60 2.13 3.03
CA PRO A 45 2.22 3.48 2.57
C PRO A 45 2.24 3.64 1.05
N ALA A 46 3.21 3.03 0.36
CA ALA A 46 3.30 3.10 -1.10
C ALA A 46 2.13 2.37 -1.78
N ASP A 47 1.77 1.19 -1.27
CA ASP A 47 0.64 0.40 -1.76
C ASP A 47 -0.69 1.12 -1.51
N ILE A 48 -0.88 1.73 -0.32
CA ILE A 48 -2.05 2.56 -0.02
C ILE A 48 -2.14 3.74 -1.01
N ASN A 49 -1.03 4.41 -1.30
CA ASN A 49 -1.02 5.52 -2.26
C ASN A 49 -1.37 5.04 -3.67
N ASN A 50 -0.80 3.91 -4.11
CA ASN A 50 -1.09 3.33 -5.42
C ASN A 50 -2.57 2.93 -5.54
N LEU A 51 -3.12 2.25 -4.53
CA LEU A 51 -4.55 1.89 -4.49
C LEU A 51 -5.46 3.12 -4.46
N THR A 52 -5.04 4.20 -3.79
CA THR A 52 -5.78 5.46 -3.78
C THR A 52 -5.83 6.09 -5.17
N LYS A 53 -4.71 6.09 -5.90
CA LYS A 53 -4.64 6.59 -7.28
C LYS A 53 -5.49 5.74 -8.23
N GLU A 54 -5.40 4.42 -8.10
CA GLU A 54 -6.18 3.48 -8.90
C GLU A 54 -7.68 3.65 -8.64
N ASN A 55 -8.10 3.75 -7.38
CA ASN A 55 -9.50 4.02 -7.03
C ASN A 55 -10.00 5.35 -7.62
N TYR A 56 -9.20 6.40 -7.55
CA TYR A 56 -9.55 7.69 -8.17
C TYR A 56 -9.73 7.55 -9.70
N PHE A 57 -8.81 6.84 -10.36
CA PHE A 57 -8.88 6.60 -11.80
C PHE A 57 -10.11 5.78 -12.19
N LEU A 58 -10.37 4.66 -11.51
CA LEU A 58 -11.52 3.80 -11.75
C LEU A 58 -12.84 4.55 -11.50
N ALA A 59 -12.93 5.36 -10.44
CA ALA A 59 -14.11 6.20 -10.20
C ALA A 59 -14.36 7.18 -11.35
N GLY A 60 -13.30 7.76 -11.91
CA GLY A 60 -13.37 8.62 -13.10
C GLY A 60 -13.89 7.87 -14.33
N GLN A 61 -13.40 6.66 -14.58
CA GLN A 61 -13.90 5.83 -15.68
C GLN A 61 -15.36 5.43 -15.51
N ILE A 62 -15.76 5.04 -14.30
CA ILE A 62 -17.16 4.73 -13.95
C ILE A 62 -18.04 5.93 -14.26
N LYS A 63 -17.64 7.14 -13.84
CA LYS A 63 -18.38 8.38 -14.12
C LYS A 63 -18.62 8.59 -15.61
N VAL A 64 -17.56 8.45 -16.42
CA VAL A 64 -17.64 8.64 -17.87
C VAL A 64 -18.56 7.59 -18.50
N ASN A 65 -18.41 6.32 -18.11
CA ASN A 65 -19.22 5.23 -18.65
C ASN A 65 -20.70 5.38 -18.28
N LEU A 66 -21.00 5.77 -17.03
CA LEU A 66 -22.37 6.04 -16.59
C LEU A 66 -23.00 7.19 -17.36
N LYS A 67 -22.25 8.27 -17.63
CA LYS A 67 -22.72 9.38 -18.47
C LYS A 67 -23.01 8.93 -19.90
N ASN A 68 -22.12 8.13 -20.49
CA ASN A 68 -22.31 7.61 -21.85
C ASN A 68 -23.54 6.70 -21.92
N LEU A 69 -23.75 5.86 -20.90
CA LEU A 69 -24.92 5.00 -20.79
C LEU A 69 -26.21 5.83 -20.62
N ASP A 70 -26.20 6.85 -19.76
CA ASP A 70 -27.34 7.76 -19.57
C ASP A 70 -27.75 8.44 -20.87
N VAL A 71 -26.78 8.94 -21.64
CA VAL A 71 -27.02 9.53 -22.96
C VAL A 71 -27.59 8.50 -23.94
N TYR A 72 -27.03 7.28 -23.96
CA TYR A 72 -27.53 6.21 -24.83
C TYR A 72 -28.99 5.84 -24.51
N LEU A 73 -29.31 5.67 -23.23
CA LEU A 73 -30.67 5.30 -22.79
C LEU A 73 -31.69 6.39 -23.13
N LYS A 74 -31.33 7.66 -22.93
CA LYS A 74 -32.18 8.80 -23.32
C LYS A 74 -32.40 8.87 -24.83
N ASN A 75 -31.36 8.64 -25.63
CA ASN A 75 -31.45 8.68 -27.09
C ASN A 75 -32.19 7.46 -27.68
N ALA A 76 -32.19 6.33 -26.98
CA ALA A 76 -32.88 5.11 -27.40
C ALA A 76 -34.34 5.05 -26.93
N ASP A 77 -34.86 6.11 -26.28
CA ASP A 77 -36.20 6.17 -25.67
C ASP A 77 -36.46 5.03 -24.65
N MET A 78 -35.40 4.62 -23.95
CA MET A 78 -35.39 3.53 -22.96
C MET A 78 -35.47 4.05 -21.52
N GLU A 79 -36.24 5.12 -21.30
CA GLU A 79 -36.35 5.79 -19.99
C GLU A 79 -36.91 4.87 -18.90
N ASP A 80 -37.82 3.96 -19.26
CA ASP A 80 -38.33 2.92 -18.35
C ASP A 80 -37.21 1.98 -17.85
N LEU A 81 -36.24 1.68 -18.71
CA LEU A 81 -35.10 0.83 -18.36
C LEU A 81 -34.12 1.57 -17.44
N ARG A 82 -33.93 2.87 -17.72
CA ARG A 82 -33.15 3.81 -16.91
C ARG A 82 -33.66 3.87 -15.47
N GLN A 83 -34.97 3.85 -15.26
CA GLN A 83 -35.56 3.92 -13.92
C GLN A 83 -35.64 2.56 -13.20
N ARG A 84 -35.77 1.44 -13.94
CA ARG A 84 -36.01 0.12 -13.34
C ARG A 84 -34.77 -0.69 -12.98
N ILE A 85 -33.70 -0.59 -13.78
CA ILE A 85 -32.59 -1.57 -13.70
C ILE A 85 -31.35 -0.97 -13.08
N ILE A 86 -31.12 0.32 -13.26
CA ILE A 86 -29.85 0.95 -12.91
C ILE A 86 -30.12 2.28 -12.20
N ASP A 87 -29.74 2.37 -10.93
CA ASP A 87 -29.77 3.64 -10.18
C ASP A 87 -28.57 4.53 -10.61
N ILE A 88 -28.63 5.00 -11.86
CA ILE A 88 -27.54 5.77 -12.50
C ILE A 88 -27.22 7.02 -11.68
N ASP A 89 -28.24 7.71 -11.18
CA ASP A 89 -28.07 8.96 -10.46
C ASP A 89 -27.32 8.74 -9.13
N LYS A 90 -27.65 7.67 -8.39
CA LYS A 90 -26.89 7.28 -7.21
C LYS A 90 -25.45 6.88 -7.54
N LEU A 91 -25.25 6.08 -8.59
CA LEU A 91 -23.91 5.64 -8.98
C LEU A 91 -23.01 6.80 -9.44
N LEU A 92 -23.59 7.81 -10.11
CA LEU A 92 -22.91 9.06 -10.43
C LEU A 92 -22.54 9.84 -9.16
N HIS A 93 -23.46 9.92 -8.20
CA HIS A 93 -23.20 10.59 -6.92
C HIS A 93 -22.08 9.91 -6.11
N ASP A 94 -22.11 8.58 -6.01
CA ASP A 94 -21.09 7.79 -5.32
C ASP A 94 -19.71 7.96 -5.97
N SER A 95 -19.66 7.96 -7.31
CA SER A 95 -18.44 8.24 -8.07
C SER A 95 -17.91 9.65 -7.78
N ASP A 96 -18.77 10.66 -7.74
CA ASP A 96 -18.39 12.04 -7.45
C ASP A 96 -17.83 12.22 -6.04
N SER A 97 -18.43 11.54 -5.06
CA SER A 97 -17.93 11.51 -3.68
C SER A 97 -16.49 10.97 -3.62
N ILE A 98 -16.20 9.88 -4.34
CA ILE A 98 -14.85 9.29 -4.41
C ILE A 98 -13.88 10.26 -5.09
N LEU A 99 -14.27 10.88 -6.21
CA LEU A 99 -13.42 11.83 -6.94
C LEU A 99 -13.09 13.07 -6.11
N ILE A 100 -14.05 13.60 -5.33
CA ILE A 100 -13.80 14.74 -4.44
C ILE A 100 -12.86 14.32 -3.30
N ARG A 101 -13.15 13.20 -2.64
CA ARG A 101 -12.42 12.74 -1.45
C ARG A 101 -10.97 12.39 -1.74
N TYR A 102 -10.70 11.81 -2.90
CA TYR A 102 -9.38 11.32 -3.29
C TYR A 102 -8.76 12.12 -4.43
N LYS A 103 -9.23 13.34 -4.65
CA LYS A 103 -8.69 14.24 -5.67
C LYS A 103 -7.17 14.36 -5.48
N ILE A 104 -6.43 13.85 -6.45
CA ILE A 104 -4.98 13.94 -6.45
C ILE A 104 -4.64 15.42 -6.73
N PRO A 105 -3.93 16.12 -5.81
CA PRO A 105 -3.51 17.49 -6.05
C PRO A 105 -2.66 17.54 -7.32
N SER A 106 -3.02 18.43 -8.24
CA SER A 106 -2.16 18.71 -9.38
C SER A 106 -0.96 19.52 -8.85
N ALA A 107 0.24 18.98 -9.05
CA ALA A 107 1.50 19.64 -8.70
C ALA A 107 1.76 20.86 -9.59
#